data_AF-A0A927CEL3-F1
#
_entry.id   AF-A0A927CEL3-F1
#
_cell.length_a   1.000
_cell.length_b   1.000
_cell.length_c   1.000
_cell.angle_alpha   90.00
_cell.angle_beta   90.00
_cell.angle_gamma   90.00
#
_symmetry.space_group_name_H-M   'P 1'
#
loop_
_entity.id
_entity.type
_entity.pdbx_description
1 polymer ?
#
loop_
_entity_poly.entity_id
_entity_poly.type
_entity_poly.pdbx_seq_one_letter_code
_entity_poly.pdbx_strand_id
1 'polypeptide(L)'
;MEGNRVGWENGTISRRKMLATIGVAAAGAIAASGSTVGFAKKAAGASCAMCVDSLADLTAIDESELQDGQCFRLKGYRAGTPHGGGAYVWDASLSKSLHNGGTVVDPNRPLPADWTNDGQVASWFLADTTGQGCYRRVGDTAITPEMFGADPGGVIPSQRQITQCAAVHGGVQLSAKATYLCAGNIYLTKGNRVTGYGRSTNLRFTSGGVVLSGAESKEFSLDNFLITTAGSGQIALDIIDASVNTAPTRWSLSNLFLYSETVGQGTGCRIRGGWIASVFNLIAQRFAVGVDIVRSDSPPHVGFNGISFVGGELQGNGVGFRSRSPLGVNFFGTAIEGNSQFGARLENGTRQVNFDGVYFESNGTANVNNGADVAIDVDDPLATIYGIAVRGSIFLRGSSGCKRAIVVNKAIGLYIDPACSFHGYENALVLNEIVANGVRGGMFDGRSLLSVTGQPVINNTLQYGNPTSRSFSLGHVAAGPDVATDGWLGFVAFGTGIANRGAVDVIVHADEPGDASFRLAAIDTATNAPLGMDNVFHAGLTAGINKVHVAYNFESGGLKGKNAAFRLTRQGDSPTDTNAGSIALIECIVHYYG
;
A
#
# COMPACT_ATOMS: atom_id res chain seq x y z
N MET A 1 41.89 -44.50 32.11
CA MET A 1 40.64 -43.74 31.93
C MET A 1 40.38 -43.65 30.44
N GLU A 2 39.69 -44.66 29.91
CA GLU A 2 39.26 -44.72 28.51
C GLU A 2 37.97 -43.91 28.36
N GLY A 3 38.01 -42.88 27.51
CA GLY A 3 36.86 -42.04 27.19
C GLY A 3 36.13 -42.57 25.96
N ASN A 4 34.96 -43.18 26.19
CA ASN A 4 34.00 -43.61 25.18
C ASN A 4 33.59 -42.45 24.24
N ARG A 5 33.86 -42.60 22.94
CA ARG A 5 33.22 -41.79 21.88
C ARG A 5 32.01 -42.56 21.34
N VAL A 6 30.82 -42.05 21.62
CA VAL A 6 29.55 -42.52 21.04
C VAL A 6 29.46 -41.98 19.61
N GLY A 7 29.46 -42.87 18.62
CA GLY A 7 29.20 -42.55 17.23
C GLY A 7 27.71 -42.29 17.00
N TRP A 8 27.38 -41.13 16.45
CA TRP A 8 26.07 -40.87 15.85
C TRP A 8 26.05 -41.43 14.43
N GLU A 9 25.35 -42.54 14.23
CA GLU A 9 25.00 -43.04 12.91
C GLU A 9 23.72 -42.33 12.42
N ASN A 10 23.83 -41.58 11.33
CA ASN A 10 22.70 -41.03 10.59
C ASN A 10 21.94 -42.14 9.85
N GLY A 11 21.05 -42.83 10.55
CA GLY A 11 20.09 -43.75 9.96
C GLY A 11 18.94 -43.00 9.29
N THR A 12 19.08 -42.66 8.01
CA THR A 12 17.93 -42.20 7.20
C THR A 12 16.91 -43.32 7.08
N ILE A 13 15.78 -43.19 7.78
CA ILE A 13 14.63 -44.07 7.61
C ILE A 13 14.07 -43.86 6.20
N SER A 14 14.19 -44.89 5.36
CA SER A 14 13.59 -44.90 4.03
C SER A 14 12.09 -44.64 4.12
N ARG A 15 11.58 -43.67 3.35
CA ARG A 15 10.14 -43.33 3.22
C ARG A 15 9.25 -44.55 2.99
N ARG A 16 9.81 -45.63 2.41
CA ARG A 16 9.10 -46.90 2.20
C ARG A 16 8.77 -47.66 3.50
N LYS A 17 9.60 -47.54 4.54
CA LYS A 17 9.34 -48.13 5.87
C LYS A 17 8.31 -47.32 6.67
N MET A 18 8.32 -45.99 6.53
CA MET A 18 7.33 -45.13 7.20
C MET A 18 5.90 -45.34 6.65
N LEU A 19 5.76 -45.58 5.34
CA LEU A 19 4.46 -45.89 4.71
C LEU A 19 3.93 -47.27 5.09
N ALA A 20 4.80 -48.25 5.33
CA ALA A 20 4.38 -49.58 5.78
C ALA A 20 3.86 -49.57 7.23
N THR A 21 4.42 -48.74 8.10
CA THR A 21 3.98 -48.64 9.51
C THR A 21 2.63 -47.92 9.65
N ILE A 22 2.29 -46.97 8.76
CA ILE A 22 0.98 -46.28 8.77
C ILE A 22 -0.12 -47.18 8.19
N GLY A 23 0.21 -48.06 7.22
CA GLY A 23 -0.76 -48.97 6.60
C GLY A 23 -1.27 -50.09 7.51
N VAL A 24 -0.51 -50.50 8.53
CA VAL A 24 -0.88 -51.64 9.39
C VAL A 24 -1.70 -51.21 10.61
N ALA A 25 -1.58 -49.95 11.07
CA ALA A 25 -2.33 -49.46 12.23
C ALA A 25 -3.81 -49.08 11.93
N ALA A 26 -4.17 -48.89 10.66
CA ALA A 26 -5.53 -48.49 10.27
C ALA A 26 -6.51 -49.67 10.07
N ALA A 27 -6.01 -50.91 9.99
CA ALA A 27 -6.85 -52.10 9.75
C ALA A 27 -7.53 -52.65 11.02
N GLY A 28 -7.14 -52.19 12.22
CA GLY A 28 -7.61 -52.74 13.50
C GLY A 28 -8.81 -52.03 14.15
N ALA A 29 -9.30 -50.91 13.61
CA ALA A 29 -10.32 -50.07 14.28
C ALA A 29 -11.66 -49.93 13.52
N ILE A 30 -11.85 -50.63 12.40
CA ILE A 30 -13.07 -50.54 11.59
C ILE A 30 -13.80 -51.88 11.63
N ALA A 31 -14.32 -52.25 12.80
CA ALA A 31 -15.19 -53.43 12.96
C ALA A 31 -16.47 -53.15 13.78
N ALA A 32 -16.76 -51.89 14.14
CA ALA A 32 -17.87 -51.58 15.06
C ALA A 32 -18.81 -50.44 14.62
N SER A 33 -18.77 -50.01 13.36
CA SER A 33 -19.85 -49.17 12.82
C SER A 33 -20.14 -49.57 11.39
N GLY A 34 -21.37 -49.97 11.11
CA GLY A 34 -21.86 -50.40 9.80
C GLY A 34 -21.99 -49.25 8.79
N SER A 35 -20.93 -48.45 8.65
CA SER A 35 -20.83 -47.43 7.61
C SER A 35 -19.88 -47.94 6.54
N THR A 36 -20.44 -48.29 5.39
CA THR A 36 -19.70 -48.66 4.18
C THR A 36 -18.94 -47.43 3.69
N VAL A 37 -17.72 -47.23 4.19
CA VAL A 37 -16.76 -46.29 3.60
C VAL A 37 -16.30 -46.88 2.27
N GLY A 38 -16.96 -46.47 1.19
CA GLY A 38 -16.51 -46.75 -0.17
C GLY A 38 -15.17 -46.08 -0.39
N PHE A 39 -14.08 -46.83 -0.26
CA PHE A 39 -12.78 -46.39 -0.75
C PHE A 39 -12.91 -46.17 -2.25
N ALA A 40 -12.91 -44.91 -2.67
CA ALA A 40 -12.88 -44.52 -4.07
C ALA A 40 -11.73 -45.25 -4.74
N LYS A 41 -12.08 -46.25 -5.55
CA LYS A 41 -11.16 -46.98 -6.41
C LYS A 41 -10.51 -45.92 -7.28
N LYS A 42 -9.20 -45.67 -7.08
CA LYS A 42 -8.40 -44.82 -7.97
C LYS A 42 -8.60 -45.38 -9.37
N ALA A 43 -9.39 -44.70 -10.20
CA ALA A 43 -9.68 -45.12 -11.55
C ALA A 43 -8.35 -45.20 -12.30
N ALA A 44 -7.84 -46.43 -12.42
CA ALA A 44 -6.71 -46.72 -13.27
C ALA A 44 -7.15 -46.41 -14.70
N GLY A 45 -6.55 -45.36 -15.27
CA GLY A 45 -6.73 -44.84 -16.63
C GLY A 45 -7.86 -45.46 -17.43
N ALA A 46 -9.09 -44.98 -17.25
CA ALA A 46 -10.10 -45.14 -18.28
C ALA A 46 -9.60 -44.38 -19.50
N SER A 47 -9.04 -45.09 -20.47
CA SER A 47 -8.76 -44.53 -21.79
C SER A 47 -10.08 -43.99 -22.33
N CYS A 48 -10.24 -42.67 -22.41
CA CYS A 48 -11.43 -42.06 -23.01
C CYS A 48 -11.64 -42.67 -24.40
N ALA A 49 -12.74 -43.38 -24.58
CA ALA A 49 -13.00 -44.13 -25.80
C ALA A 49 -13.45 -43.20 -26.95
N MET A 50 -14.03 -42.05 -26.63
CA MET A 50 -14.56 -41.11 -27.63
C MET A 50 -13.86 -39.76 -27.53
N CYS A 51 -13.40 -39.25 -28.67
CA CYS A 51 -12.89 -37.90 -28.79
C CYS A 51 -13.91 -37.02 -29.52
N VAL A 52 -14.23 -35.86 -28.95
CA VAL A 52 -15.13 -34.85 -29.54
C VAL A 52 -14.38 -33.54 -29.69
N ASP A 53 -14.73 -32.77 -30.73
CA ASP A 53 -13.98 -31.57 -31.10
C ASP A 53 -14.30 -30.39 -30.18
N SER A 54 -15.57 -30.23 -29.79
CA SER A 54 -16.07 -29.10 -29.01
C SER A 54 -17.14 -29.47 -27.98
N LEU A 55 -17.45 -28.54 -27.07
CA LEU A 55 -18.51 -28.76 -26.11
C LEU A 55 -19.88 -28.87 -26.79
N ALA A 56 -20.07 -28.19 -27.92
CA ALA A 56 -21.26 -28.32 -28.75
C ALA A 56 -21.45 -29.76 -29.27
N ASP A 57 -20.35 -30.39 -29.71
CA ASP A 57 -20.39 -31.79 -30.16
C ASP A 57 -20.67 -32.74 -28.99
N LEU A 58 -20.12 -32.46 -27.80
CA LEU A 58 -20.37 -33.26 -26.61
C LEU A 58 -21.84 -33.19 -26.16
N THR A 59 -22.43 -32.00 -26.15
CA THR A 59 -23.84 -31.81 -25.75
C THR A 59 -24.84 -32.27 -26.81
N ALA A 60 -24.41 -32.46 -28.06
CA ALA A 60 -25.26 -32.95 -29.15
C ALA A 60 -25.46 -34.48 -29.15
N ILE A 61 -24.73 -35.22 -28.31
CA ILE A 61 -24.89 -36.67 -28.18
C ILE A 61 -26.23 -36.97 -27.50
N ASP A 62 -27.01 -37.87 -28.08
CA ASP A 62 -28.29 -38.30 -27.53
C ASP A 62 -28.10 -38.96 -26.17
N GLU A 63 -28.74 -38.41 -25.12
CA GLU A 63 -28.65 -38.92 -23.75
C GLU A 63 -29.06 -40.39 -23.63
N SER A 64 -29.95 -40.88 -24.51
CA SER A 64 -30.40 -42.27 -24.52
C SER A 64 -29.32 -43.26 -24.96
N GLU A 65 -28.26 -42.78 -25.62
CA GLU A 65 -27.10 -43.59 -26.04
C GLU A 65 -25.98 -43.61 -24.97
N LEU A 66 -26.09 -42.77 -23.94
CA LEU A 66 -25.06 -42.60 -22.93
C LEU A 66 -25.13 -43.68 -21.84
N GLN A 67 -23.96 -44.20 -21.47
CA GLN A 67 -23.81 -45.13 -20.36
C GLN A 67 -23.16 -44.43 -19.16
N ASP A 68 -23.63 -44.71 -17.95
CA ASP A 68 -23.03 -44.15 -16.74
C ASP A 68 -21.54 -44.53 -16.64
N GLY A 69 -20.68 -43.54 -16.36
CA GLY A 69 -19.24 -43.70 -16.34
C GLY A 69 -18.56 -43.63 -17.72
N GLN A 70 -19.30 -43.46 -18.81
CA GLN A 70 -18.73 -43.33 -20.15
C GLN A 70 -17.84 -42.08 -20.26
N CYS A 71 -16.63 -42.27 -20.79
CA CYS A 71 -15.57 -41.27 -20.78
C CYS A 71 -15.37 -40.63 -22.17
N PHE A 72 -15.28 -39.30 -22.19
CA PHE A 72 -15.12 -38.46 -23.38
C PHE A 72 -13.89 -37.58 -23.27
N ARG A 73 -13.15 -37.44 -24.36
CA ARG A 73 -12.01 -36.54 -24.51
C ARG A 73 -12.40 -35.36 -25.38
N LEU A 74 -12.53 -34.19 -24.77
CA LEU A 74 -12.81 -32.94 -25.45
C LEU A 74 -11.51 -32.30 -25.94
N LYS A 75 -11.39 -31.96 -27.23
CA LYS A 75 -10.20 -31.29 -27.78
C LYS A 75 -10.10 -29.83 -27.34
N GLY A 76 -11.20 -29.09 -27.40
CA GLY A 76 -11.32 -27.73 -26.90
C GLY A 76 -12.75 -27.41 -26.49
N TYR A 77 -12.93 -26.38 -25.68
CA TYR A 77 -14.27 -25.97 -25.23
C TYR A 77 -15.11 -25.47 -26.41
N ARG A 78 -14.51 -24.66 -27.29
CA ARG A 78 -15.14 -24.15 -28.52
C ARG A 78 -14.53 -24.81 -29.75
N ALA A 79 -15.34 -25.01 -30.77
CA ALA A 79 -14.90 -25.58 -32.05
C ALA A 79 -13.71 -24.81 -32.64
N GLY A 80 -12.73 -25.54 -33.16
CA GLY A 80 -11.52 -24.97 -33.77
C GLY A 80 -10.52 -24.37 -32.78
N THR A 81 -10.76 -24.42 -31.47
CA THR A 81 -9.83 -23.91 -30.46
C THR A 81 -9.19 -25.08 -29.68
N PRO A 82 -7.91 -24.98 -29.27
CA PRO A 82 -7.27 -26.01 -28.45
C PRO A 82 -7.45 -25.78 -26.93
N HIS A 83 -8.23 -24.77 -26.53
CA HIS A 83 -8.31 -24.30 -25.15
C HIS A 83 -9.52 -24.90 -24.44
N GLY A 84 -9.39 -25.19 -23.14
CA GLY A 84 -10.53 -25.63 -22.33
C GLY A 84 -11.02 -27.07 -22.57
N GLY A 85 -10.32 -27.85 -23.40
CA GLY A 85 -10.54 -29.29 -23.57
C GLY A 85 -10.08 -30.10 -22.36
N GLY A 86 -10.44 -31.38 -22.30
CA GLY A 86 -10.22 -32.23 -21.11
C GLY A 86 -10.95 -33.55 -21.16
N ALA A 87 -10.94 -34.30 -20.06
CA ALA A 87 -11.72 -35.52 -19.92
C ALA A 87 -13.04 -35.24 -19.20
N TYR A 88 -14.14 -35.75 -19.74
CA TYR A 88 -15.47 -35.72 -19.14
C TYR A 88 -15.98 -37.14 -18.97
N VAL A 89 -16.81 -37.34 -17.96
CA VAL A 89 -17.51 -38.60 -17.69
C VAL A 89 -18.99 -38.30 -17.64
N TRP A 90 -19.80 -39.10 -18.34
CA TRP A 90 -21.24 -39.07 -18.16
C TRP A 90 -21.60 -39.62 -16.79
N ASP A 91 -22.30 -38.83 -15.98
CA ASP A 91 -22.81 -39.21 -14.66
C ASP A 91 -24.33 -39.11 -14.71
N ALA A 92 -24.98 -40.26 -14.92
CA ALA A 92 -26.43 -40.36 -15.11
C ALA A 92 -27.20 -39.94 -13.84
N SER A 93 -26.55 -39.97 -12.68
CA SER A 93 -27.15 -39.64 -11.37
C SER A 93 -26.97 -38.18 -10.97
N LEU A 94 -26.03 -37.47 -11.61
CA LEU A 94 -25.67 -36.10 -11.22
C LEU A 94 -26.82 -35.15 -11.54
N SER A 95 -27.24 -34.37 -10.53
CA SER A 95 -28.34 -33.42 -10.69
C SER A 95 -27.98 -32.29 -11.63
N LYS A 96 -28.91 -31.94 -12.54
CA LYS A 96 -28.78 -30.79 -13.46
C LYS A 96 -28.73 -29.45 -12.73
N SER A 97 -29.16 -29.40 -11.47
CA SER A 97 -28.99 -28.25 -10.57
C SER A 97 -27.54 -27.90 -10.24
N LEU A 98 -26.62 -28.81 -10.52
CA LEU A 98 -25.18 -28.60 -10.34
C LEU A 98 -24.50 -28.08 -11.62
N HIS A 99 -25.26 -27.89 -12.70
CA HIS A 99 -24.74 -27.30 -13.93
C HIS A 99 -24.04 -25.97 -13.62
N ASN A 100 -22.84 -25.81 -14.16
CA ASN A 100 -22.05 -24.59 -14.03
C ASN A 100 -21.35 -24.18 -15.33
N GLY A 101 -21.68 -24.86 -16.43
CA GLY A 101 -21.15 -24.59 -17.76
C GLY A 101 -19.67 -24.92 -17.95
N GLY A 102 -18.99 -25.60 -17.03
CA GLY A 102 -17.57 -25.93 -17.19
C GLY A 102 -17.19 -27.29 -16.65
N THR A 103 -17.24 -27.45 -15.33
CA THR A 103 -16.90 -28.72 -14.67
C THR A 103 -18.08 -29.67 -14.51
N VAL A 104 -19.30 -29.14 -14.55
CA VAL A 104 -20.55 -29.90 -14.66
C VAL A 104 -21.38 -29.27 -15.78
N VAL A 105 -21.67 -30.05 -16.80
CA VAL A 105 -22.39 -29.61 -18.00
C VAL A 105 -23.64 -30.46 -18.19
N ASP A 106 -24.77 -29.78 -18.35
CA ASP A 106 -26.07 -30.38 -18.61
C ASP A 106 -26.26 -30.32 -20.13
N PRO A 107 -26.39 -31.45 -20.83
CA PRO A 107 -26.55 -31.48 -22.28
C PRO A 107 -27.80 -30.75 -22.79
N ASN A 108 -28.83 -30.60 -21.95
CA ASN A 108 -30.07 -29.92 -22.32
C ASN A 108 -30.00 -28.40 -22.19
N ARG A 109 -28.90 -27.83 -21.67
CA ARG A 109 -28.74 -26.38 -21.66
C ARG A 109 -28.39 -25.86 -23.06
N PRO A 110 -29.05 -24.80 -23.54
CA PRO A 110 -28.69 -24.20 -24.81
C PRO A 110 -27.31 -23.53 -24.70
N LEU A 111 -26.35 -24.02 -25.49
CA LEU A 111 -25.05 -23.36 -25.62
C LEU A 111 -25.20 -21.97 -26.27
N PRO A 112 -24.33 -21.00 -25.91
CA PRO A 112 -24.29 -19.72 -26.60
C PRO A 112 -23.97 -19.91 -28.08
N ALA A 113 -24.84 -19.40 -28.95
CA ALA A 113 -24.56 -19.32 -30.38
C ALA A 113 -23.54 -18.21 -30.69
N ASP A 114 -23.55 -17.16 -29.86
CA ASP A 114 -22.61 -16.04 -29.91
C ASP A 114 -22.00 -15.80 -28.54
N TRP A 115 -20.70 -16.11 -28.41
CA TRP A 115 -19.94 -15.93 -27.17
C TRP A 115 -19.61 -14.46 -26.86
N THR A 116 -19.86 -13.53 -27.80
CA THR A 116 -19.79 -12.09 -27.54
C THR A 116 -21.10 -11.53 -26.96
N ASN A 117 -22.20 -12.29 -27.06
CA ASN A 117 -23.48 -11.92 -26.47
C ASN A 117 -23.52 -12.29 -24.98
N ASP A 118 -23.31 -11.27 -24.14
CA ASP A 118 -23.26 -11.40 -22.69
C ASP A 118 -24.53 -12.06 -22.09
N GLY A 119 -25.70 -11.82 -22.68
CA GLY A 119 -26.97 -12.42 -22.27
C GLY A 119 -27.02 -13.94 -22.52
N GLN A 120 -26.57 -14.40 -23.70
CA GLN A 120 -26.51 -15.83 -24.00
C GLN A 120 -25.52 -16.56 -23.09
N VAL A 121 -24.33 -15.97 -22.87
CA VAL A 121 -23.32 -16.52 -21.97
C VAL A 121 -23.82 -16.56 -20.53
N ALA A 122 -24.56 -15.54 -20.08
CA ALA A 122 -25.18 -15.54 -18.76
C ALA A 122 -26.20 -16.67 -18.60
N SER A 123 -27.10 -16.85 -19.58
CA SER A 123 -28.11 -17.91 -19.57
C SER A 123 -27.49 -19.30 -19.56
N TRP A 124 -26.38 -19.50 -20.27
CA TRP A 124 -25.65 -20.76 -20.28
C TRP A 124 -25.22 -21.19 -18.88
N PHE A 125 -24.70 -20.28 -18.05
CA PHE A 125 -24.21 -20.62 -16.71
C PHE A 125 -25.29 -20.86 -15.65
N LEU A 126 -26.56 -20.59 -15.96
CA LEU A 126 -27.64 -20.90 -15.04
C LEU A 126 -27.84 -22.42 -15.00
N ALA A 127 -28.17 -22.97 -13.84
CA ALA A 127 -28.55 -24.38 -13.73
C ALA A 127 -30.05 -24.61 -14.03
N ASP A 128 -30.42 -25.80 -14.47
CA ASP A 128 -31.81 -26.26 -14.41
C ASP A 128 -32.12 -26.70 -12.97
N THR A 129 -33.36 -26.52 -12.51
CA THR A 129 -33.76 -26.94 -11.16
C THR A 129 -34.24 -28.39 -11.11
N THR A 130 -34.39 -29.06 -12.26
CA THR A 130 -34.95 -30.41 -12.35
C THR A 130 -34.13 -31.33 -13.25
N GLY A 131 -34.23 -32.65 -13.01
CA GLY A 131 -33.57 -33.68 -13.82
C GLY A 131 -32.21 -34.16 -13.30
N GLN A 132 -31.72 -35.24 -13.95
CA GLN A 132 -30.44 -35.90 -13.69
C GLN A 132 -29.73 -36.16 -15.03
N GLY A 133 -28.45 -36.49 -14.97
CA GLY A 133 -27.62 -36.75 -16.15
C GLY A 133 -26.82 -35.52 -16.53
N CYS A 134 -25.52 -35.55 -16.26
CA CYS A 134 -24.59 -34.47 -16.61
C CYS A 134 -23.23 -35.02 -17.02
N TYR A 135 -22.53 -34.27 -17.85
CA TYR A 135 -21.10 -34.45 -18.06
C TYR A 135 -20.32 -33.82 -16.92
N ARG A 136 -19.53 -34.64 -16.21
CA ARG A 136 -18.65 -34.20 -15.15
C ARG A 136 -17.20 -34.24 -15.62
N ARG A 137 -16.50 -33.11 -15.50
CA ARG A 137 -15.08 -33.02 -15.82
C ARG A 137 -14.23 -33.79 -14.80
N VAL A 138 -13.18 -34.47 -15.26
CA VAL A 138 -12.31 -35.28 -14.39
C VAL A 138 -10.83 -35.15 -14.76
N GLY A 139 -9.95 -35.39 -13.78
CA GLY A 139 -8.51 -35.54 -13.99
C GLY A 139 -7.70 -34.25 -14.02
N ASP A 140 -8.32 -33.09 -13.79
CA ASP A 140 -7.61 -31.82 -13.72
C ASP A 140 -6.94 -31.59 -12.37
N THR A 141 -5.73 -31.06 -12.40
CA THR A 141 -5.00 -30.63 -11.20
C THR A 141 -5.32 -29.19 -10.80
N ALA A 142 -5.87 -28.40 -11.72
CA ALA A 142 -6.25 -27.02 -11.53
C ALA A 142 -7.37 -26.65 -12.49
N ILE A 143 -8.19 -25.67 -12.11
CA ILE A 143 -9.29 -25.18 -12.93
C ILE A 143 -8.91 -23.82 -13.52
N THR A 144 -9.20 -23.68 -14.81
CA THR A 144 -8.83 -22.50 -15.61
C THR A 144 -10.08 -21.91 -16.27
N PRO A 145 -10.12 -20.60 -16.53
CA PRO A 145 -11.28 -19.96 -17.18
C PRO A 145 -11.66 -20.57 -18.54
N GLU A 146 -10.70 -21.12 -19.27
CA GLU A 146 -10.90 -21.76 -20.57
C GLU A 146 -11.78 -23.00 -20.47
N MET A 147 -11.78 -23.67 -19.32
CA MET A 147 -12.71 -24.78 -19.03
C MET A 147 -14.17 -24.31 -18.91
N PHE A 148 -14.41 -23.01 -18.89
CA PHE A 148 -15.72 -22.35 -18.93
C PHE A 148 -15.92 -21.56 -20.24
N GLY A 149 -15.06 -21.76 -21.24
CA GLY A 149 -15.15 -21.11 -22.55
C GLY A 149 -14.49 -19.73 -22.65
N ALA A 150 -13.67 -19.34 -21.67
CA ALA A 150 -12.90 -18.10 -21.77
C ALA A 150 -11.93 -18.13 -22.96
N ASP A 151 -11.67 -16.95 -23.52
CA ASP A 151 -10.77 -16.76 -24.65
C ASP A 151 -9.42 -16.18 -24.20
N PRO A 152 -8.36 -16.99 -24.11
CA PRO A 152 -7.04 -16.51 -23.73
C PRO A 152 -6.36 -15.68 -24.83
N GLY A 153 -6.97 -15.58 -26.02
CA GLY A 153 -6.50 -14.74 -27.13
C GLY A 153 -6.99 -13.29 -27.09
N GLY A 154 -7.95 -12.96 -26.21
CA GLY A 154 -8.40 -11.59 -25.99
C GLY A 154 -9.29 -11.03 -27.09
N VAL A 155 -9.95 -11.91 -27.87
CA VAL A 155 -10.91 -11.53 -28.91
C VAL A 155 -12.32 -11.51 -28.35
N ILE A 156 -12.68 -12.50 -27.55
CA ILE A 156 -14.02 -12.66 -26.99
C ILE A 156 -14.05 -12.27 -25.51
N PRO A 157 -15.04 -11.46 -25.07
CA PRO A 157 -15.20 -11.11 -23.66
C PRO A 157 -15.30 -12.36 -22.76
N SER A 158 -14.46 -12.39 -21.74
CA SER A 158 -14.23 -13.55 -20.87
C SER A 158 -14.60 -13.29 -19.40
N GLN A 159 -15.18 -12.12 -19.08
CA GLN A 159 -15.47 -11.72 -17.69
C GLN A 159 -16.40 -12.70 -16.96
N ARG A 160 -17.42 -13.25 -17.66
CA ARG A 160 -18.38 -14.19 -17.04
C ARG A 160 -17.76 -15.55 -16.79
N GLN A 161 -16.99 -16.04 -17.74
CA GLN A 161 -16.29 -17.32 -17.68
C GLN A 161 -15.30 -17.32 -16.51
N ILE A 162 -14.55 -16.22 -16.32
CA ILE A 162 -13.63 -16.07 -15.19
C ILE A 162 -14.40 -15.96 -13.86
N THR A 163 -15.46 -15.15 -13.81
CA THR A 163 -16.31 -15.00 -12.61
C THR A 163 -16.93 -16.34 -12.20
N GLN A 164 -17.45 -17.10 -13.16
CA GLN A 164 -18.03 -18.42 -12.93
C GLN A 164 -16.97 -19.43 -12.46
N CYS A 165 -15.81 -19.45 -13.11
CA CYS A 165 -14.67 -20.28 -12.70
C CYS A 165 -14.31 -20.04 -11.22
N ALA A 166 -14.23 -18.76 -10.81
CA ALA A 166 -13.95 -18.38 -9.44
C ALA A 166 -15.07 -18.82 -8.46
N ALA A 167 -16.33 -18.61 -8.83
CA ALA A 167 -17.49 -18.92 -7.99
C ALA A 167 -17.64 -20.42 -7.67
N VAL A 168 -17.25 -21.29 -8.60
CA VAL A 168 -17.38 -22.75 -8.45
C VAL A 168 -16.24 -23.34 -7.61
N HIS A 169 -15.00 -22.91 -7.81
CA HIS A 169 -13.84 -23.62 -7.28
C HIS A 169 -13.09 -22.93 -6.14
N GLY A 170 -13.39 -21.66 -5.83
CA GLY A 170 -12.66 -20.92 -4.79
C GLY A 170 -11.20 -20.61 -5.17
N GLY A 171 -10.84 -20.77 -6.44
CA GLY A 171 -9.54 -20.44 -6.99
C GLY A 171 -9.55 -20.49 -8.51
N VAL A 172 -8.72 -19.65 -9.13
CA VAL A 172 -8.58 -19.55 -10.58
C VAL A 172 -7.09 -19.56 -10.93
N GLN A 173 -6.69 -20.50 -11.76
CA GLN A 173 -5.38 -20.45 -12.40
C GLN A 173 -5.55 -19.89 -13.81
N LEU A 174 -5.07 -18.67 -14.02
CA LEU A 174 -5.04 -18.03 -15.33
C LEU A 174 -3.91 -18.64 -16.16
N SER A 175 -4.12 -18.83 -17.46
CA SER A 175 -3.10 -19.41 -18.34
C SER A 175 -1.90 -18.49 -18.57
N ALA A 176 -0.74 -19.09 -18.80
CA ALA A 176 0.47 -18.36 -19.19
C ALA A 176 0.32 -17.78 -20.59
N LYS A 177 0.89 -16.59 -20.84
CA LYS A 177 0.81 -15.89 -22.15
C LYS A 177 -0.63 -15.62 -22.62
N ALA A 178 -1.60 -15.60 -21.71
CA ALA A 178 -3.00 -15.33 -22.01
C ALA A 178 -3.34 -13.85 -21.84
N THR A 179 -4.16 -13.33 -22.73
CA THR A 179 -4.86 -12.05 -22.55
C THR A 179 -6.36 -12.32 -22.57
N TYR A 180 -7.04 -12.05 -21.47
CA TYR A 180 -8.49 -12.16 -21.39
C TYR A 180 -9.11 -10.77 -21.56
N LEU A 181 -9.95 -10.61 -22.58
CA LEU A 181 -10.72 -9.40 -22.77
C LEU A 181 -11.88 -9.37 -21.78
N CYS A 182 -12.09 -8.27 -21.08
CA CYS A 182 -13.16 -8.11 -20.11
C CYS A 182 -13.98 -6.85 -20.42
N ALA A 183 -15.26 -7.01 -20.69
CA ALA A 183 -16.18 -5.90 -20.96
C ALA A 183 -16.97 -5.45 -19.70
N GLY A 184 -16.57 -5.91 -18.52
CA GLY A 184 -17.21 -5.59 -17.26
C GLY A 184 -16.41 -6.10 -16.08
N ASN A 185 -16.99 -5.99 -14.88
CA ASN A 185 -16.32 -6.41 -13.66
C ASN A 185 -16.16 -7.94 -13.59
N ILE A 186 -15.04 -8.38 -13.04
CA ILE A 186 -14.88 -9.75 -12.52
C ILE A 186 -15.14 -9.70 -11.02
N TYR A 187 -16.12 -10.46 -10.56
CA TYR A 187 -16.45 -10.53 -9.13
C TYR A 187 -15.81 -11.77 -8.50
N LEU A 188 -14.96 -11.57 -7.51
CA LEU A 188 -14.32 -12.65 -6.75
C LEU A 188 -14.92 -12.68 -5.35
N THR A 189 -15.69 -13.72 -5.06
CA THR A 189 -16.53 -13.72 -3.87
C THR A 189 -16.33 -14.89 -2.89
N LYS A 190 -15.61 -15.96 -3.27
CA LYS A 190 -15.33 -17.11 -2.39
C LYS A 190 -13.85 -17.40 -2.23
N GLY A 191 -13.22 -17.03 -1.11
CA GLY A 191 -11.92 -17.56 -0.67
C GLY A 191 -10.81 -17.49 -1.71
N ASN A 192 -10.97 -16.62 -2.70
CA ASN A 192 -10.46 -16.90 -4.04
C ASN A 192 -8.97 -16.63 -4.07
N ARG A 193 -8.21 -17.65 -4.44
CA ARG A 193 -6.85 -17.46 -4.94
C ARG A 193 -6.87 -17.37 -6.46
N VAL A 194 -6.53 -16.22 -7.01
CA VAL A 194 -6.29 -16.05 -8.44
C VAL A 194 -4.80 -15.97 -8.68
N THR A 195 -4.26 -16.86 -9.52
CA THR A 195 -2.83 -16.91 -9.83
C THR A 195 -2.61 -16.88 -11.34
N GLY A 196 -1.67 -16.06 -11.79
CA GLY A 196 -1.20 -16.05 -13.17
C GLY A 196 0.31 -16.27 -13.30
N TYR A 197 0.88 -15.80 -14.41
CA TYR A 197 2.29 -15.99 -14.78
C TYR A 197 3.00 -14.65 -15.06
N GLY A 198 2.89 -13.72 -14.12
CA GLY A 198 3.44 -12.37 -14.18
C GLY A 198 2.81 -11.54 -15.29
N ARG A 199 3.57 -10.63 -15.90
CA ARG A 199 3.10 -9.78 -17.01
C ARG A 199 2.65 -10.54 -18.26
N SER A 200 2.96 -11.84 -18.37
CA SER A 200 2.52 -12.67 -19.50
C SER A 200 1.04 -13.05 -19.41
N THR A 201 0.41 -12.92 -18.25
CA THR A 201 -1.02 -13.14 -18.06
C THR A 201 -1.70 -11.80 -17.83
N ASN A 202 -2.62 -11.41 -18.72
CA ASN A 202 -3.27 -10.10 -18.70
C ASN A 202 -4.80 -10.23 -18.62
N LEU A 203 -5.41 -9.58 -17.63
CA LEU A 203 -6.83 -9.27 -17.61
C LEU A 203 -7.03 -7.86 -18.16
N ARG A 204 -7.46 -7.75 -19.42
CA ARG A 204 -7.60 -6.47 -20.13
C ARG A 204 -9.05 -6.01 -20.15
N PHE A 205 -9.35 -4.97 -19.39
CA PHE A 205 -10.68 -4.42 -19.22
C PHE A 205 -10.93 -3.23 -20.15
N THR A 206 -11.95 -3.32 -21.00
CA THR A 206 -12.49 -2.16 -21.74
C THR A 206 -13.48 -1.35 -20.89
N SER A 207 -14.07 -2.00 -19.89
CA SER A 207 -14.96 -1.43 -18.88
C SER A 207 -14.87 -2.26 -17.59
N GLY A 208 -15.09 -1.63 -16.43
CA GLY A 208 -14.99 -2.30 -15.12
C GLY A 208 -13.56 -2.60 -14.65
N GLY A 209 -13.40 -3.60 -13.79
CA GLY A 209 -12.14 -4.10 -13.26
C GLY A 209 -12.31 -5.37 -12.42
N VAL A 210 -11.31 -5.73 -11.61
CA VAL A 210 -11.44 -6.82 -10.63
C VAL A 210 -12.07 -6.27 -9.35
N VAL A 211 -13.12 -6.93 -8.87
CA VAL A 211 -13.83 -6.54 -7.65
C VAL A 211 -13.70 -7.65 -6.61
N LEU A 212 -13.10 -7.32 -5.46
CA LEU A 212 -13.04 -8.17 -4.27
C LEU A 212 -14.07 -7.70 -3.26
N SER A 213 -15.06 -8.54 -2.92
CA SER A 213 -16.11 -8.18 -1.96
C SER A 213 -15.98 -8.98 -0.67
N GLY A 214 -15.70 -8.29 0.43
CA GLY A 214 -15.59 -8.87 1.78
C GLY A 214 -16.93 -9.36 2.39
N ALA A 215 -18.04 -9.17 1.68
CA ALA A 215 -19.36 -9.66 2.10
C ALA A 215 -19.48 -11.18 1.99
N GLU A 216 -18.85 -11.79 0.99
CA GLU A 216 -19.01 -13.22 0.68
C GLU A 216 -17.80 -14.07 1.11
N SER A 217 -16.62 -13.46 1.27
CA SER A 217 -15.45 -14.14 1.82
C SER A 217 -14.55 -13.20 2.60
N LYS A 218 -13.84 -13.78 3.56
CA LYS A 218 -12.91 -13.08 4.46
C LYS A 218 -11.45 -13.22 4.08
N GLU A 219 -11.13 -13.98 3.03
CA GLU A 219 -9.75 -14.28 2.63
C GLU A 219 -9.63 -14.30 1.09
N PHE A 220 -8.71 -13.51 0.54
CA PHE A 220 -8.43 -13.46 -0.90
C PHE A 220 -6.93 -13.38 -1.18
N SER A 221 -6.48 -13.99 -2.28
CA SER A 221 -5.11 -13.79 -2.77
C SER A 221 -5.10 -13.58 -4.28
N LEU A 222 -4.42 -12.53 -4.72
CA LEU A 222 -4.19 -12.25 -6.14
C LEU A 222 -2.68 -12.25 -6.40
N ASP A 223 -2.21 -13.17 -7.25
CA ASP A 223 -0.79 -13.47 -7.39
C ASP A 223 -0.33 -13.49 -8.85
N ASN A 224 0.72 -12.74 -9.17
CA ASN A 224 1.48 -12.83 -10.42
C ASN A 224 0.66 -12.61 -11.71
N PHE A 225 -0.02 -11.48 -11.89
CA PHE A 225 -0.62 -11.16 -13.20
C PHE A 225 -0.74 -9.65 -13.43
N LEU A 226 -1.02 -9.29 -14.69
CA LEU A 226 -1.29 -7.93 -15.14
C LEU A 226 -2.80 -7.69 -15.22
N ILE A 227 -3.23 -6.53 -14.74
CA ILE A 227 -4.55 -5.95 -14.97
C ILE A 227 -4.37 -4.69 -15.80
N THR A 228 -4.98 -4.65 -16.98
CA THR A 228 -4.93 -3.50 -17.88
C THR A 228 -6.31 -2.85 -17.98
N THR A 229 -6.39 -1.52 -17.85
CA THR A 229 -7.62 -0.75 -18.12
C THR A 229 -7.46 0.09 -19.38
N ALA A 230 -8.38 -0.05 -20.33
CA ALA A 230 -8.37 0.68 -21.60
C ALA A 230 -9.31 1.90 -21.62
N GLY A 231 -10.38 1.87 -20.83
CA GLY A 231 -11.39 2.93 -20.71
C GLY A 231 -11.06 4.02 -19.69
N SER A 232 -11.80 5.13 -19.78
CA SER A 232 -11.68 6.27 -18.87
C SER A 232 -12.33 6.00 -17.51
N GLY A 233 -11.72 6.49 -16.42
CA GLY A 233 -12.33 6.48 -15.09
C GLY A 233 -12.50 5.10 -14.44
N GLN A 234 -11.94 4.03 -15.03
CA GLN A 234 -12.02 2.68 -14.48
C GLN A 234 -11.23 2.52 -13.18
N ILE A 235 -11.60 1.51 -12.39
CA ILE A 235 -10.82 1.06 -11.24
C ILE A 235 -10.29 -0.33 -11.60
N ALA A 236 -8.97 -0.49 -11.72
CA ALA A 236 -8.40 -1.78 -12.14
C ALA A 236 -8.64 -2.86 -11.08
N LEU A 237 -8.48 -2.52 -9.81
CA LEU A 237 -8.74 -3.38 -8.66
C LEU A 237 -9.52 -2.61 -7.59
N ASP A 238 -10.76 -3.02 -7.31
CA ASP A 238 -11.64 -2.43 -6.29
C ASP A 238 -11.89 -3.44 -5.17
N ILE A 239 -11.42 -3.11 -3.97
CA ILE A 239 -11.49 -3.96 -2.78
C ILE A 239 -12.51 -3.34 -1.83
N ILE A 240 -13.64 -4.02 -1.62
CA ILE A 240 -14.85 -3.49 -0.96
C ILE A 240 -15.23 -4.35 0.24
N ASP A 241 -15.19 -3.78 1.45
CA ASP A 241 -15.69 -4.42 2.68
C ASP A 241 -16.88 -3.62 3.14
N ALA A 242 -18.06 -4.15 2.83
CA ALA A 242 -19.33 -3.61 3.29
C ALA A 242 -19.77 -4.19 4.64
N SER A 243 -19.00 -5.11 5.24
CA SER A 243 -19.41 -5.80 6.44
C SER A 243 -19.15 -4.94 7.68
N VAL A 244 -20.23 -4.35 8.19
CA VAL A 244 -20.18 -3.40 9.31
C VAL A 244 -20.03 -4.05 10.69
N ASN A 245 -20.19 -5.38 10.81
CA ASN A 245 -20.27 -6.09 12.10
C ASN A 245 -19.51 -7.43 12.16
N THR A 246 -18.57 -7.68 11.26
CA THR A 246 -17.79 -8.94 11.26
C THR A 246 -16.29 -8.69 11.33
N ALA A 247 -15.53 -9.76 11.58
CA ALA A 247 -14.07 -9.73 11.52
C ALA A 247 -13.58 -9.05 10.22
N PRO A 248 -12.48 -8.28 10.27
CA PRO A 248 -11.96 -7.59 9.10
C PRO A 248 -11.63 -8.58 8.01
N THR A 249 -11.91 -8.21 6.77
CA THR A 249 -11.54 -9.05 5.64
C THR A 249 -10.03 -9.01 5.45
N ARG A 250 -9.42 -10.18 5.23
CA ARG A 250 -8.00 -10.37 5.01
C ARG A 250 -7.72 -10.61 3.53
N TRP A 251 -6.65 -10.04 3.02
CA TRP A 251 -6.23 -10.33 1.66
C TRP A 251 -4.74 -10.11 1.46
N SER A 252 -4.20 -10.80 0.46
CA SER A 252 -2.82 -10.63 0.00
C SER A 252 -2.78 -10.34 -1.49
N LEU A 253 -1.91 -9.41 -1.88
CA LEU A 253 -1.58 -9.17 -3.27
C LEU A 253 -0.08 -9.41 -3.45
N SER A 254 0.31 -10.17 -4.47
CA SER A 254 1.72 -10.46 -4.72
C SER A 254 2.06 -10.32 -6.20
N ASN A 255 3.07 -9.51 -6.53
CA ASN A 255 3.55 -9.30 -7.90
C ASN A 255 2.42 -8.95 -8.89
N LEU A 256 1.52 -8.08 -8.48
CA LEU A 256 0.48 -7.56 -9.34
C LEU A 256 0.97 -6.34 -10.11
N PHE A 257 0.63 -6.30 -11.39
CA PHE A 257 0.88 -5.15 -12.25
C PHE A 257 -0.47 -4.55 -12.63
N LEU A 258 -0.68 -3.28 -12.32
CA LEU A 258 -1.86 -2.51 -12.69
C LEU A 258 -1.39 -1.46 -13.69
N TYR A 259 -2.03 -1.40 -14.86
CA TYR A 259 -1.63 -0.49 -15.92
C TYR A 259 -2.83 0.16 -16.59
N SER A 260 -2.79 1.47 -16.77
CA SER A 260 -3.76 2.19 -17.60
C SER A 260 -3.21 2.48 -18.99
N GLU A 261 -3.93 2.05 -20.04
CA GLU A 261 -3.61 2.44 -21.42
C GLU A 261 -3.86 3.95 -21.63
N THR A 262 -4.86 4.51 -20.93
CA THR A 262 -5.20 5.94 -20.96
C THR A 262 -4.55 6.67 -19.78
N VAL A 263 -3.50 7.45 -20.04
CA VAL A 263 -2.70 8.15 -19.01
C VAL A 263 -3.57 9.07 -18.17
N GLY A 264 -3.36 9.05 -16.85
CA GLY A 264 -3.97 9.98 -15.92
C GLY A 264 -5.47 9.78 -15.72
N GLN A 265 -5.99 8.59 -16.06
CA GLN A 265 -7.39 8.23 -15.88
C GLN A 265 -7.55 7.10 -14.85
N GLY A 266 -8.69 7.08 -14.17
CA GLY A 266 -9.06 5.97 -13.31
C GLY A 266 -8.23 5.81 -12.04
N THR A 267 -8.34 4.64 -11.41
CA THR A 267 -7.60 4.28 -10.20
C THR A 267 -7.00 2.90 -10.38
N GLY A 268 -5.73 2.72 -10.00
CA GLY A 268 -5.09 1.41 -10.03
C GLY A 268 -5.76 0.48 -9.01
N CYS A 269 -5.50 0.72 -7.73
CA CYS A 269 -6.11 -0.02 -6.63
C CYS A 269 -6.93 0.91 -5.74
N ARG A 270 -8.22 0.61 -5.56
CA ARG A 270 -9.09 1.28 -4.59
C ARG A 270 -9.44 0.33 -3.46
N ILE A 271 -9.32 0.81 -2.21
CA ILE A 271 -9.61 0.03 -1.00
C ILE A 271 -10.65 0.78 -0.17
N ARG A 272 -11.76 0.12 0.15
CA ARG A 272 -12.93 0.72 0.82
C ARG A 272 -13.40 -0.17 1.97
N GLY A 273 -13.49 0.36 3.19
CA GLY A 273 -13.91 -0.40 4.38
C GLY A 273 -12.76 -0.74 5.34
N GLY A 274 -12.95 -1.75 6.19
CA GLY A 274 -11.98 -2.18 7.19
C GLY A 274 -11.23 -3.46 6.77
N TRP A 275 -9.90 -3.43 6.81
CA TRP A 275 -9.06 -4.47 6.22
C TRP A 275 -7.78 -4.76 6.99
N ILE A 276 -7.29 -5.99 6.81
CA ILE A 276 -5.92 -6.36 7.14
C ILE A 276 -5.30 -6.95 5.89
N ALA A 277 -4.18 -6.40 5.44
CA ALA A 277 -3.62 -6.81 4.17
C ALA A 277 -2.10 -6.74 4.09
N SER A 278 -1.55 -7.64 3.27
CA SER A 278 -0.15 -7.64 2.89
C SER A 278 -0.03 -7.53 1.37
N VAL A 279 0.69 -6.51 0.92
CA VAL A 279 0.86 -6.20 -0.51
C VAL A 279 2.33 -6.27 -0.83
N PHE A 280 2.72 -7.26 -1.62
CA PHE A 280 4.10 -7.49 -2.02
C PHE A 280 4.29 -7.14 -3.48
N ASN A 281 5.21 -6.22 -3.76
CA ASN A 281 5.61 -5.88 -5.11
C ASN A 281 4.42 -5.50 -6.03
N LEU A 282 3.53 -4.64 -5.52
CA LEU A 282 2.46 -4.05 -6.32
C LEU A 282 3.05 -2.95 -7.21
N ILE A 283 2.79 -3.03 -8.51
CA ILE A 283 3.18 -2.00 -9.48
C ILE A 283 1.91 -1.37 -10.04
N ALA A 284 1.72 -0.07 -9.87
CA ALA A 284 0.57 0.67 -10.40
C ALA A 284 1.04 1.89 -11.20
N GLN A 285 0.71 1.90 -12.50
CA GLN A 285 1.24 2.88 -13.43
C GLN A 285 0.17 3.58 -14.28
N ARG A 286 0.41 4.89 -14.51
CA ARG A 286 -0.34 5.75 -15.45
C ARG A 286 -1.81 5.99 -15.10
N PHE A 287 -2.22 5.76 -13.85
CA PHE A 287 -3.57 6.07 -13.39
C PHE A 287 -3.73 7.53 -12.97
N ALA A 288 -4.96 8.02 -12.80
CA ALA A 288 -5.16 9.29 -12.09
C ALA A 288 -4.71 9.15 -10.62
N VAL A 289 -4.97 7.99 -10.01
CA VAL A 289 -4.48 7.62 -8.67
C VAL A 289 -3.96 6.19 -8.70
N GLY A 290 -2.72 5.95 -8.30
CA GLY A 290 -2.12 4.61 -8.25
C GLY A 290 -2.84 3.74 -7.21
N VAL A 291 -2.78 4.14 -5.94
CA VAL A 291 -3.49 3.51 -4.82
C VAL A 291 -4.36 4.54 -4.10
N ASP A 292 -5.65 4.26 -3.92
CA ASP A 292 -6.63 5.11 -3.24
C ASP A 292 -7.31 4.36 -2.09
N ILE A 293 -7.00 4.73 -0.85
CA ILE A 293 -7.65 4.16 0.33
C ILE A 293 -8.68 5.15 0.85
N VAL A 294 -9.94 4.72 0.90
CA VAL A 294 -11.07 5.58 1.24
C VAL A 294 -11.93 4.96 2.32
N ARG A 295 -12.57 5.83 3.10
CA ARG A 295 -13.66 5.42 4.00
C ARG A 295 -14.76 4.74 3.18
N SER A 296 -15.33 3.66 3.73
CA SER A 296 -16.56 3.10 3.15
C SER A 296 -17.68 4.14 3.20
N ASP A 297 -18.45 4.22 2.12
CA ASP A 297 -19.60 5.12 1.97
C ASP A 297 -20.76 4.75 2.93
N SER A 298 -20.72 3.56 3.54
CA SER A 298 -21.78 3.04 4.43
C SER A 298 -21.36 3.03 5.91
N PRO A 299 -22.12 3.66 6.83
CA PRO A 299 -21.95 3.53 8.28
C PRO A 299 -22.35 2.13 8.80
N PRO A 300 -21.86 1.67 9.98
CA PRO A 300 -20.82 2.27 10.83
C PRO A 300 -19.41 2.11 10.25
N HIS A 301 -18.62 3.16 10.43
CA HIS A 301 -17.26 3.22 9.92
C HIS A 301 -16.31 2.44 10.84
N VAL A 302 -16.27 1.11 10.69
CA VAL A 302 -15.32 0.26 11.41
C VAL A 302 -13.90 0.64 10.98
N GLY A 303 -13.20 1.32 11.89
CA GLY A 303 -11.84 1.84 11.70
C GLY A 303 -10.77 0.81 12.03
N PHE A 304 -10.73 -0.30 11.28
CA PHE A 304 -9.61 -1.24 11.34
C PHE A 304 -8.94 -1.23 9.99
N ASN A 305 -7.75 -0.64 9.89
CA ASN A 305 -6.92 -0.77 8.70
C ASN A 305 -5.49 -1.08 9.18
N GLY A 306 -4.95 -2.17 8.66
CA GLY A 306 -3.61 -2.68 8.94
C GLY A 306 -3.04 -3.20 7.63
N ILE A 307 -2.71 -2.26 6.74
CA ILE A 307 -2.30 -2.56 5.36
C ILE A 307 -0.81 -2.27 5.25
N SER A 308 -0.05 -3.26 4.81
CA SER A 308 1.40 -3.12 4.59
C SER A 308 1.75 -3.34 3.13
N PHE A 309 2.33 -2.33 2.51
CA PHE A 309 2.94 -2.40 1.18
C PHE A 309 4.44 -2.67 1.35
N VAL A 310 4.95 -3.69 0.67
CA VAL A 310 6.34 -4.14 0.76
C VAL A 310 6.91 -4.23 -0.65
N GLY A 311 7.85 -3.35 -0.98
CA GLY A 311 8.38 -3.17 -2.32
C GLY A 311 7.34 -2.60 -3.30
N GLY A 312 7.56 -2.83 -4.59
CA GLY A 312 6.67 -2.36 -5.65
C GLY A 312 6.92 -0.92 -6.08
N GLU A 313 6.05 -0.42 -6.95
CA GLU A 313 6.26 0.85 -7.65
C GLU A 313 4.92 1.55 -7.94
N LEU A 314 4.78 2.79 -7.49
CA LEU A 314 3.66 3.68 -7.80
C LEU A 314 4.18 4.79 -8.72
N GLN A 315 4.19 4.52 -10.03
CA GLN A 315 4.89 5.37 -11.00
C GLN A 315 3.99 6.03 -12.04
N GLY A 316 4.28 7.29 -12.36
CA GLY A 316 3.68 7.97 -13.52
C GLY A 316 2.18 8.18 -13.39
N ASN A 317 1.65 8.16 -12.16
CA ASN A 317 0.24 8.41 -11.89
C ASN A 317 -0.03 9.91 -11.77
N GLY A 318 -1.29 10.32 -11.63
CA GLY A 318 -1.64 11.64 -11.09
C GLY A 318 -1.11 11.76 -9.67
N VAL A 319 -1.66 10.92 -8.79
CA VAL A 319 -1.23 10.74 -7.41
C VAL A 319 -0.73 9.31 -7.23
N GLY A 320 0.48 9.11 -6.70
CA GLY A 320 0.98 7.75 -6.44
C GLY A 320 0.12 7.03 -5.40
N PHE A 321 0.03 7.61 -4.20
CA PHE A 321 -0.78 7.12 -3.09
C PHE A 321 -1.71 8.21 -2.55
N ARG A 322 -3.00 7.90 -2.41
CA ARG A 322 -3.99 8.77 -1.76
C ARG A 322 -4.67 8.05 -0.61
N SER A 323 -4.81 8.77 0.50
CA SER A 323 -5.38 8.27 1.74
C SER A 323 -6.46 9.22 2.25
N ARG A 324 -7.67 8.68 2.48
CA ARG A 324 -8.84 9.39 2.99
C ARG A 324 -9.48 8.59 4.11
N SER A 325 -9.12 8.90 5.36
CA SER A 325 -9.63 8.24 6.57
C SER A 325 -9.13 6.83 6.95
N PRO A 326 -8.02 6.25 6.45
CA PRO A 326 -7.56 4.98 6.98
C PRO A 326 -6.89 5.10 8.35
N LEU A 327 -6.84 3.97 9.06
CA LEU A 327 -5.99 3.72 10.20
C LEU A 327 -4.82 2.83 9.73
N GLY A 328 -3.60 3.00 10.23
CA GLY A 328 -2.50 2.04 10.01
C GLY A 328 -2.20 1.60 8.57
N VAL A 329 -1.63 2.50 7.75
CA VAL A 329 -1.03 2.13 6.45
C VAL A 329 0.49 2.21 6.55
N ASN A 330 1.19 1.18 6.10
CA ASN A 330 2.64 1.13 6.13
C ASN A 330 3.20 0.86 4.73
N PHE A 331 4.26 1.56 4.36
CA PHE A 331 5.04 1.31 3.15
C PHE A 331 6.46 0.94 3.55
N PHE A 332 6.98 -0.14 2.98
CA PHE A 332 8.32 -0.67 3.24
C PHE A 332 9.07 -0.84 1.93
N GLY A 333 10.04 0.01 1.63
CA GLY A 333 10.87 -0.13 0.41
C GLY A 333 10.12 0.05 -0.91
N THR A 334 8.94 0.67 -0.91
CA THR A 334 8.16 0.97 -2.13
C THR A 334 8.77 2.17 -2.85
N ALA A 335 8.83 2.12 -4.18
CA ALA A 335 9.15 3.29 -5.00
C ALA A 335 7.87 4.07 -5.34
N ILE A 336 7.89 5.38 -5.14
CA ILE A 336 6.79 6.29 -5.47
C ILE A 336 7.38 7.42 -6.31
N GLU A 337 7.20 7.36 -7.63
CA GLU A 337 8.01 8.18 -8.54
C GLU A 337 7.32 8.65 -9.81
N GLY A 338 7.81 9.75 -10.39
CA GLY A 338 7.31 10.28 -11.66
C GLY A 338 5.84 10.67 -11.65
N ASN A 339 5.20 10.77 -10.48
CA ASN A 339 3.77 11.09 -10.38
C ASN A 339 3.57 12.58 -10.70
N SER A 340 2.55 12.89 -11.49
CA SER A 340 2.38 14.24 -12.06
C SER A 340 1.90 15.29 -11.08
N GLN A 341 1.20 14.91 -10.00
CA GLN A 341 0.72 15.84 -8.97
C GLN A 341 1.44 15.61 -7.63
N PHE A 342 1.28 14.42 -7.05
CA PHE A 342 1.81 14.09 -5.72
C PHE A 342 2.37 12.67 -5.68
N GLY A 343 3.42 12.46 -4.89
CA GLY A 343 3.85 11.10 -4.55
C GLY A 343 2.82 10.46 -3.63
N ALA A 344 2.58 11.08 -2.48
CA ALA A 344 1.55 10.72 -1.51
C ALA A 344 0.70 11.93 -1.13
N ARG A 345 -0.62 11.73 -0.99
CA ARG A 345 -1.57 12.73 -0.50
C ARG A 345 -2.43 12.16 0.62
N LEU A 346 -2.32 12.74 1.80
CA LEU A 346 -2.98 12.31 3.03
C LEU A 346 -4.02 13.34 3.44
N GLU A 347 -5.30 13.00 3.37
CA GLU A 347 -6.38 13.96 3.62
C GLU A 347 -7.55 13.34 4.41
N ASN A 348 -8.51 14.18 4.80
CA ASN A 348 -9.83 13.81 5.32
C ASN A 348 -9.81 12.67 6.38
N GLY A 349 -9.18 12.90 7.52
CA GLY A 349 -9.18 11.96 8.65
C GLY A 349 -8.24 10.77 8.57
N THR A 350 -7.23 10.82 7.72
CA THR A 350 -6.14 9.83 7.67
C THR A 350 -5.42 9.74 9.01
N ARG A 351 -5.57 8.64 9.77
CA ARG A 351 -5.07 8.60 11.15
C ARG A 351 -3.58 8.28 11.26
N GLN A 352 -3.11 7.27 10.52
CA GLN A 352 -1.72 6.82 10.62
C GLN A 352 -1.19 6.30 9.28
N VAL A 353 -0.08 6.88 8.82
CA VAL A 353 0.66 6.41 7.65
C VAL A 353 2.16 6.42 7.95
N ASN A 354 2.82 5.30 7.66
CA ASN A 354 4.26 5.13 7.83
C ASN A 354 4.92 4.87 6.47
N PHE A 355 6.02 5.57 6.21
CA PHE A 355 6.88 5.37 5.05
C PHE A 355 8.28 4.97 5.56
N ASP A 356 8.61 3.69 5.46
CA ASP A 356 9.85 3.10 5.95
C ASP A 356 10.72 2.63 4.76
N GLY A 357 11.85 3.29 4.53
CA GLY A 357 12.75 3.00 3.41
C GLY A 357 12.16 3.30 2.03
N VAL A 358 11.19 4.22 1.94
CA VAL A 358 10.48 4.51 0.68
C VAL A 358 11.34 5.42 -0.20
N TYR A 359 11.31 5.16 -1.50
CA TYR A 359 12.02 5.95 -2.50
C TYR A 359 11.06 6.90 -3.22
N PHE A 360 11.19 8.20 -2.97
CA PHE A 360 10.41 9.25 -3.62
C PHE A 360 11.26 9.95 -4.69
N GLU A 361 10.92 9.78 -5.97
CA GLU A 361 11.65 10.44 -7.06
C GLU A 361 10.75 11.18 -8.04
N SER A 362 11.12 12.40 -8.42
CA SER A 362 10.47 13.12 -9.54
C SER A 362 8.94 13.21 -9.43
N ASN A 363 8.41 13.39 -8.22
CA ASN A 363 6.98 13.59 -8.01
C ASN A 363 6.60 15.06 -8.20
N GLY A 364 5.37 15.33 -8.63
CA GLY A 364 4.89 16.68 -8.94
C GLY A 364 5.44 17.25 -10.23
N THR A 365 5.41 16.46 -11.32
CA THR A 365 5.98 16.87 -12.61
C THR A 365 5.11 17.83 -13.42
N ALA A 366 3.81 17.95 -13.13
CA ALA A 366 2.90 18.76 -13.94
C ALA A 366 2.88 20.24 -13.57
N ASN A 367 3.17 20.64 -12.32
CA ASN A 367 3.09 22.04 -11.88
C ASN A 367 4.32 22.48 -11.08
N VAL A 368 5.50 22.29 -11.65
CA VAL A 368 6.80 22.68 -11.07
C VAL A 368 6.86 24.15 -10.59
N ASN A 369 5.96 25.01 -11.08
CA ASN A 369 5.92 26.45 -10.81
C ASN A 369 4.83 26.93 -9.83
N ASN A 370 3.80 26.15 -9.51
CA ASN A 370 2.63 26.67 -8.79
C ASN A 370 2.66 26.53 -7.27
N GLY A 371 3.75 26.02 -6.69
CA GLY A 371 3.84 25.85 -5.24
C GLY A 371 2.71 25.00 -4.66
N ALA A 372 2.13 24.11 -5.47
CA ALA A 372 1.10 23.14 -5.08
C ALA A 372 1.65 21.71 -5.08
N ASP A 373 2.73 21.45 -5.81
CA ASP A 373 3.26 20.09 -5.97
C ASP A 373 4.23 19.73 -4.83
N VAL A 374 4.11 18.50 -4.34
CA VAL A 374 4.81 17.99 -3.16
C VAL A 374 5.01 16.47 -3.28
N ALA A 375 6.12 15.94 -2.80
CA ALA A 375 6.28 14.48 -2.73
C ALA A 375 5.30 13.86 -1.72
N ILE A 376 5.16 14.44 -0.52
CA ILE A 376 4.13 14.09 0.47
C ILE A 376 3.34 15.33 0.89
N ASP A 377 2.06 15.37 0.52
CA ASP A 377 1.12 16.41 0.93
C ASP A 377 0.19 15.88 2.03
N VAL A 378 0.03 16.67 3.10
CA VAL A 378 -0.79 16.32 4.26
C VAL A 378 -1.78 17.46 4.50
N ASP A 379 -3.03 17.22 4.11
CA ASP A 379 -4.10 18.21 4.13
C ASP A 379 -5.36 17.64 4.80
N ASP A 380 -5.44 17.75 6.13
CA ASP A 380 -6.63 17.34 6.86
C ASP A 380 -7.28 18.49 7.63
N PRO A 381 -8.34 19.11 7.08
CA PRO A 381 -9.02 20.21 7.75
C PRO A 381 -9.59 19.80 9.12
N LEU A 382 -9.89 18.51 9.32
CA LEU A 382 -10.53 17.99 10.53
C LEU A 382 -9.58 17.79 11.71
N ALA A 383 -8.28 18.06 11.56
CA ALA A 383 -7.27 17.86 12.62
C ALA A 383 -7.20 16.41 13.13
N THR A 384 -7.56 15.42 12.32
CA THR A 384 -7.73 14.02 12.75
C THR A 384 -6.57 13.11 12.34
N ILE A 385 -5.51 13.66 11.72
CA ILE A 385 -4.29 12.92 11.43
C ILE A 385 -3.45 12.75 12.68
N TYR A 386 -3.51 11.55 13.28
CA TYR A 386 -2.82 11.23 14.53
C TYR A 386 -1.30 11.06 14.39
N GLY A 387 -0.79 10.57 13.24
CA GLY A 387 0.66 10.40 13.08
C GLY A 387 1.12 10.05 11.67
N ILE A 388 2.12 10.77 11.18
CA ILE A 388 2.88 10.40 9.98
C ILE A 388 4.30 10.09 10.41
N ALA A 389 4.83 8.95 9.99
CA ALA A 389 6.23 8.62 10.21
C ALA A 389 6.95 8.41 8.88
N VAL A 390 8.07 9.09 8.67
CA VAL A 390 8.96 8.90 7.52
C VAL A 390 10.30 8.44 8.06
N ARG A 391 10.74 7.25 7.66
CA ARG A 391 11.91 6.55 8.22
C ARG A 391 12.82 6.06 7.11
N GLY A 392 14.12 6.32 7.22
CA GLY A 392 15.14 5.89 6.25
C GLY A 392 14.79 6.11 4.78
N SER A 393 13.94 7.10 4.47
CA SER A 393 13.39 7.29 3.12
C SER A 393 14.27 8.23 2.31
N ILE A 394 14.29 8.04 1.00
CA ILE A 394 15.12 8.83 0.08
C ILE A 394 14.20 9.70 -0.76
N PHE A 395 14.47 11.00 -0.79
CA PHE A 395 13.76 11.97 -1.61
C PHE A 395 14.73 12.51 -2.66
N LEU A 396 14.53 12.14 -3.93
CA LEU A 396 15.21 12.73 -5.07
C LEU A 396 14.25 13.62 -5.86
N ARG A 397 14.60 14.88 -6.08
CA ARG A 397 13.77 15.75 -6.92
C ARG A 397 13.76 15.30 -8.39
N GLY A 398 14.87 14.75 -8.88
CA GLY A 398 15.09 14.59 -10.32
C GLY A 398 15.10 15.93 -11.07
N SER A 399 15.15 15.89 -12.40
CA SER A 399 15.22 17.11 -13.22
C SER A 399 13.89 17.86 -13.34
N SER A 400 12.77 17.18 -13.08
CA SER A 400 11.41 17.70 -13.32
C SER A 400 10.48 17.63 -12.10
N GLY A 401 10.97 17.19 -10.93
CA GLY A 401 10.13 17.07 -9.74
C GLY A 401 9.88 18.39 -9.02
N CYS A 402 8.91 18.34 -8.12
CA CYS A 402 8.47 19.44 -7.28
C CYS A 402 9.60 20.01 -6.41
N LYS A 403 9.45 21.28 -6.02
CA LYS A 403 10.43 22.01 -5.22
C LYS A 403 10.40 21.63 -3.73
N ARG A 404 9.34 20.95 -3.27
CA ARG A 404 9.11 20.63 -1.85
C ARG A 404 8.93 19.14 -1.62
N ALA A 405 9.67 18.56 -0.68
CA ALA A 405 9.55 17.13 -0.41
C ALA A 405 8.32 16.82 0.45
N ILE A 406 8.16 17.50 1.60
CA ILE A 406 7.04 17.26 2.51
C ILE A 406 6.35 18.58 2.84
N VAL A 407 5.03 18.63 2.69
CA VAL A 407 4.18 19.74 3.13
C VAL A 407 3.14 19.20 4.09
N VAL A 408 3.13 19.76 5.29
CA VAL A 408 2.14 19.43 6.31
C VAL A 408 1.30 20.67 6.58
N ASN A 409 0.09 20.68 6.00
CA ASN A 409 -0.87 21.73 6.25
C ASN A 409 -1.43 21.59 7.66
N LYS A 410 -1.87 20.39 8.04
CA LYS A 410 -2.45 20.12 9.35
C LYS A 410 -2.24 18.67 9.79
N ALA A 411 -1.56 18.47 10.93
CA ALA A 411 -1.39 17.15 11.55
C ALA A 411 -1.29 17.22 13.08
N ILE A 412 -1.59 16.13 13.78
CA ILE A 412 -1.36 15.97 15.22
C ILE A 412 0.08 15.53 15.49
N GLY A 413 0.65 14.67 14.63
CA GLY A 413 1.98 14.11 14.81
C GLY A 413 2.73 13.90 13.50
N LEU A 414 3.99 14.31 13.48
CA LEU A 414 4.94 14.06 12.40
C LEU A 414 6.26 13.57 13.02
N TYR A 415 6.75 12.45 12.52
CA TYR A 415 8.06 11.89 12.84
C TYR A 415 8.86 11.76 11.55
N ILE A 416 10.05 12.35 11.50
CA ILE A 416 11.00 12.17 10.40
C ILE A 416 12.30 11.65 10.98
N ASP A 417 12.72 10.47 10.54
CA ASP A 417 13.97 9.85 10.95
C ASP A 417 15.17 10.62 10.39
N PRO A 418 16.22 10.88 11.20
CA PRO A 418 17.50 11.41 10.72
C PRO A 418 18.12 10.65 9.54
N ALA A 419 17.79 9.37 9.35
CA ALA A 419 18.28 8.57 8.23
C ALA A 419 17.61 8.91 6.89
N CYS A 420 16.61 9.81 6.86
CA CYS A 420 16.03 10.28 5.61
C CYS A 420 17.00 11.21 4.85
N SER A 421 17.02 11.11 3.51
CA SER A 421 17.87 11.95 2.66
C SER A 421 17.04 12.78 1.70
N PHE A 422 17.43 14.04 1.49
CA PHE A 422 16.73 14.99 0.63
C PHE A 422 17.70 15.58 -0.39
N HIS A 423 17.51 15.27 -1.66
CA HIS A 423 18.41 15.67 -2.74
C HIS A 423 17.68 16.52 -3.77
N GLY A 424 18.14 17.76 -3.95
CA GLY A 424 17.68 18.68 -5.00
C GLY A 424 16.41 19.47 -4.68
N TYR A 425 15.80 19.28 -3.51
CA TYR A 425 14.64 20.05 -3.06
C TYR A 425 15.04 21.45 -2.55
N GLU A 426 14.23 22.46 -2.86
CA GLU A 426 14.43 23.83 -2.34
C GLU A 426 13.97 23.92 -0.88
N ASN A 427 12.88 23.23 -0.53
CA ASN A 427 12.43 23.08 0.86
C ASN A 427 12.16 21.60 1.16
N ALA A 428 12.95 21.03 2.07
CA ALA A 428 12.74 19.64 2.47
C ALA A 428 11.44 19.44 3.26
N LEU A 429 11.06 20.41 4.09
CA LEU A 429 9.87 20.35 4.93
C LEU A 429 9.20 21.72 5.05
N VAL A 430 7.89 21.77 4.82
CA VAL A 430 7.04 22.93 5.09
C VAL A 430 5.95 22.52 6.06
N LEU A 431 5.85 23.22 7.19
CA LEU A 431 4.84 23.00 8.22
C LEU A 431 3.97 24.25 8.33
N ASN A 432 2.66 24.15 8.09
CA ASN A 432 1.74 25.29 8.21
C ASN A 432 1.00 25.28 9.56
N GLU A 433 0.43 24.14 9.98
CA GLU A 433 -0.28 23.99 11.26
C GLU A 433 -0.01 22.61 11.88
N ILE A 434 0.41 22.57 13.16
CA ILE A 434 0.49 21.33 13.95
C ILE A 434 -0.31 21.53 15.23
N VAL A 435 -1.33 20.68 15.44
CA VAL A 435 -2.38 20.91 16.44
C VAL A 435 -1.99 20.41 17.84
N ALA A 436 -0.92 19.61 17.99
CA ALA A 436 -0.50 19.04 19.28
C ALA A 436 1.04 19.05 19.51
N ASN A 437 1.43 18.90 20.79
CA ASN A 437 2.81 18.94 21.36
C ASN A 437 3.79 17.83 20.88
N GLY A 438 3.83 17.48 19.59
CA GLY A 438 4.46 16.23 19.16
C GLY A 438 5.07 16.19 17.76
N VAL A 439 5.89 17.16 17.38
CA VAL A 439 6.99 16.85 16.45
C VAL A 439 8.12 16.27 17.29
N ARG A 440 8.39 14.97 17.14
CA ARG A 440 9.52 14.30 17.80
C ARG A 440 10.36 13.62 16.72
N GLY A 441 11.67 13.83 16.74
CA GLY A 441 12.63 13.14 15.88
C GLY A 441 13.01 13.90 14.61
N GLY A 442 14.33 13.93 14.34
CA GLY A 442 14.92 14.31 13.05
C GLY A 442 15.97 15.41 13.12
N MET A 443 17.25 15.05 13.29
CA MET A 443 18.38 15.90 12.90
C MET A 443 18.24 16.30 11.43
N PHE A 444 18.05 17.59 11.19
CA PHE A 444 18.35 18.15 9.88
C PHE A 444 19.87 18.30 9.79
N ASP A 445 20.58 17.29 9.28
CA ASP A 445 22.02 17.45 8.99
C ASP A 445 22.19 18.55 7.94
N GLY A 446 22.68 19.70 8.39
CA GLY A 446 22.90 20.91 7.60
C GLY A 446 23.81 20.68 6.38
N ARG A 447 24.58 19.58 6.33
CA ARG A 447 25.41 19.26 5.15
C ARG A 447 24.59 18.88 3.91
N SER A 448 23.36 18.39 4.07
CA SER A 448 22.48 18.02 2.95
C SER A 448 21.49 19.13 2.53
N LEU A 449 21.36 20.18 3.35
CA LEU A 449 20.41 21.30 3.17
C LEU A 449 21.03 22.55 2.54
N LEU A 450 22.31 22.50 2.18
CA LEU A 450 22.99 23.58 1.44
C LEU A 450 22.56 23.55 -0.03
N SER A 451 21.30 23.87 -0.31
CA SER A 451 20.96 24.47 -1.60
C SER A 451 21.44 25.93 -1.57
N VAL A 452 22.10 26.35 -2.64
CA VAL A 452 22.90 27.58 -2.74
C VAL A 452 22.11 28.89 -2.52
N THR A 453 20.79 28.85 -2.27
CA THR A 453 19.98 30.07 -2.00
C THR A 453 18.74 29.86 -1.11
N GLY A 454 18.42 28.65 -0.62
CA GLY A 454 17.16 28.36 0.07
C GLY A 454 17.35 27.97 1.53
N GLN A 455 17.01 28.88 2.45
CA GLN A 455 17.05 28.66 3.90
C GLN A 455 15.90 27.74 4.34
N PRO A 456 16.13 26.76 5.24
CA PRO A 456 15.03 26.00 5.84
C PRO A 456 14.20 26.93 6.76
N VAL A 457 12.99 27.26 6.32
CA VAL A 457 12.03 28.04 7.13
C VAL A 457 10.99 27.08 7.72
N ILE A 458 11.03 26.87 9.03
CA ILE A 458 9.90 26.31 9.77
C ILE A 458 8.94 27.46 10.08
N ASN A 459 7.98 27.70 9.17
CA ASN A 459 7.03 28.80 9.29
C ASN A 459 5.80 28.38 10.12
N ASN A 460 5.91 28.42 11.44
CA ASN A 460 4.81 28.12 12.35
C ASN A 460 3.87 29.33 12.58
N THR A 461 3.08 29.72 11.57
CA THR A 461 2.03 30.76 11.72
C THR A 461 0.81 30.20 12.48
N LEU A 462 0.92 29.98 13.78
CA LEU A 462 -0.20 29.51 14.62
C LEU A 462 -1.04 30.66 15.20
N GLN A 463 -2.35 30.63 14.94
CA GLN A 463 -3.37 31.49 15.56
C GLN A 463 -4.35 30.61 16.37
N TYR A 464 -3.98 30.22 17.61
CA TYR A 464 -4.91 29.60 18.57
C TYR A 464 -4.63 30.07 20.01
N GLY A 465 -5.72 30.17 20.79
CA GLY A 465 -5.85 30.91 22.05
C GLY A 465 -4.84 30.56 23.15
N ASN A 466 -4.25 31.62 23.69
CA ASN A 466 -3.44 31.76 24.91
C ASN A 466 -2.98 30.47 25.64
N PRO A 467 -2.05 29.66 25.07
CA PRO A 467 -1.36 28.66 25.86
C PRO A 467 -0.23 29.33 26.66
N THR A 468 -0.11 28.99 27.94
CA THR A 468 0.92 29.51 28.87
C THR A 468 2.34 29.00 28.58
N SER A 469 2.52 28.04 27.67
CA SER A 469 3.84 27.60 27.16
C SER A 469 3.71 26.90 25.81
N ARG A 470 4.72 27.01 24.94
CA ARG A 470 4.84 26.22 23.69
C ARG A 470 6.26 25.66 23.56
N SER A 471 6.40 24.36 23.41
CA SER A 471 7.69 23.71 23.11
C SER A 471 7.74 23.27 21.64
N PHE A 472 8.87 23.47 20.98
CA PHE A 472 9.18 22.82 19.70
C PHE A 472 10.65 22.38 19.73
N SER A 473 10.94 21.18 19.23
CA SER A 473 12.31 20.69 19.09
C SER A 473 12.72 20.81 17.63
N LEU A 474 13.88 21.42 17.36
CA LEU A 474 14.41 21.59 16.01
C LEU A 474 15.27 20.41 15.54
N GLY A 475 15.45 19.38 16.38
CA GLY A 475 16.40 18.31 16.11
C GLY A 475 17.85 18.82 16.12
N HIS A 476 18.82 17.89 16.07
CA HIS A 476 20.23 18.24 16.22
C HIS A 476 20.79 18.98 14.99
N VAL A 477 21.05 20.28 15.17
CA VAL A 477 21.71 21.16 14.20
C VAL A 477 23.18 21.25 14.56
N ALA A 478 24.05 20.55 13.83
CA ALA A 478 25.50 20.59 14.06
C ALA A 478 26.10 21.88 13.48
N ALA A 479 26.56 22.80 14.33
CA ALA A 479 27.47 23.84 13.92
C ALA A 479 28.89 23.24 13.87
N GLY A 480 29.51 23.23 12.68
CA GLY A 480 30.90 22.82 12.56
C GLY A 480 31.84 23.75 13.37
N PRO A 481 33.00 23.26 13.83
CA PRO A 481 33.89 23.97 14.75
C PRO A 481 34.55 25.25 14.18
N ASP A 482 34.30 25.63 12.92
CA ASP A 482 35.26 26.44 12.16
C ASP A 482 34.67 27.54 11.26
N VAL A 483 33.49 28.08 11.59
CA VAL A 483 32.98 29.26 10.89
C VAL A 483 32.90 30.45 11.82
N ALA A 484 33.87 31.35 11.67
CA ALA A 484 33.87 32.75 12.13
C ALA A 484 32.72 33.61 11.52
N THR A 485 31.66 32.96 11.04
CA THR A 485 30.48 33.56 10.43
C THR A 485 29.27 32.92 11.07
N ASP A 486 28.49 33.73 11.81
CA ASP A 486 27.17 33.48 12.39
C ASP A 486 26.50 32.17 11.91
N GLY A 487 26.87 31.04 12.53
CA GLY A 487 26.28 29.73 12.26
C GLY A 487 24.87 29.67 12.83
N TRP A 488 23.88 29.35 12.00
CA TRP A 488 22.48 29.30 12.40
C TRP A 488 22.19 28.02 13.20
N LEU A 489 21.63 28.18 14.39
CA LEU A 489 21.24 27.05 15.24
C LEU A 489 19.73 26.74 15.14
N GLY A 490 18.87 27.70 14.77
CA GLY A 490 17.42 27.44 14.65
C GLY A 490 16.54 28.62 14.24
N PHE A 491 15.29 28.33 13.83
CA PHE A 491 14.23 29.27 13.41
C PHE A 491 12.89 28.95 14.09
N VAL A 492 12.15 29.96 14.55
CA VAL A 492 10.90 29.79 15.32
C VAL A 492 9.86 30.86 14.99
N ALA A 493 8.93 30.65 14.07
CA ALA A 493 7.91 31.69 13.78
C ALA A 493 6.77 31.75 14.83
N PHE A 494 6.27 32.95 15.12
CA PHE A 494 5.10 33.21 15.95
C PHE A 494 4.04 34.00 15.19
N GLY A 495 2.76 33.69 15.44
CA GLY A 495 1.64 34.55 15.03
C GLY A 495 1.49 35.81 15.89
N THR A 496 0.59 36.71 15.49
CA THR A 496 0.44 38.10 15.99
C THR A 496 -0.07 38.26 17.44
N GLY A 497 0.04 37.25 18.32
CA GLY A 497 -0.61 37.19 19.63
C GLY A 497 0.31 36.93 20.83
N ILE A 498 1.57 37.38 20.78
CA ILE A 498 2.55 37.11 21.85
C ILE A 498 2.23 37.92 23.13
N ALA A 499 2.31 37.27 24.29
CA ALA A 499 2.19 37.89 25.62
C ALA A 499 3.34 38.87 25.93
N ASN A 500 3.17 39.70 26.96
CA ASN A 500 4.10 40.80 27.28
C ASN A 500 5.51 40.33 27.69
N ARG A 501 5.66 39.12 28.23
CA ARG A 501 6.96 38.55 28.65
C ARG A 501 7.05 37.08 28.31
N GLY A 502 8.26 36.58 28.17
CA GLY A 502 8.51 35.16 27.99
C GLY A 502 9.98 34.80 28.19
N ALA A 503 10.30 33.53 27.99
CA ALA A 503 11.67 33.05 28.04
C ALA A 503 11.87 31.98 26.98
N VAL A 504 13.13 31.78 26.59
CA VAL A 504 13.53 30.74 25.66
C VAL A 504 14.48 29.81 26.39
N ASP A 505 14.07 28.57 26.64
CA ASP A 505 15.02 27.51 27.03
C ASP A 505 15.66 26.96 25.77
N VAL A 506 16.98 27.02 25.69
CA VAL A 506 17.77 26.40 24.63
C VAL A 506 18.43 25.16 25.22
N ILE A 507 18.13 23.98 24.68
CA ILE A 507 18.76 22.73 25.06
C ILE A 507 19.79 22.39 23.99
N VAL A 508 21.07 22.28 24.36
CA VAL A 508 22.19 22.02 23.46
C VAL A 508 22.97 20.77 23.87
N HIS A 509 23.60 20.08 22.91
CA HIS A 509 24.64 19.09 23.16
C HIS A 509 25.99 19.73 22.88
N ALA A 510 26.91 19.71 23.84
CA ALA A 510 28.28 20.16 23.64
C ALA A 510 29.23 18.96 23.68
N ASP A 511 30.13 18.86 22.70
CA ASP A 511 31.12 17.77 22.66
C ASP A 511 32.19 17.94 23.75
N GLU A 512 32.50 19.19 24.10
CA GLU A 512 33.49 19.56 25.11
C GLU A 512 32.86 20.53 26.13
N PRO A 513 33.35 20.55 27.38
CA PRO A 513 32.94 21.56 28.35
C PRO A 513 33.55 22.92 28.01
N GLY A 514 32.94 24.00 28.49
CA GLY A 514 33.44 25.37 28.34
C GLY A 514 32.32 26.39 28.30
N ASP A 515 32.67 27.68 28.35
CA ASP A 515 31.69 28.75 28.17
C ASP A 515 31.40 28.93 26.68
N ALA A 516 30.13 28.98 26.30
CA ALA A 516 29.72 29.28 24.95
C ALA A 516 28.95 30.60 24.91
N SER A 517 29.24 31.42 23.89
CA SER A 517 28.51 32.67 23.67
C SER A 517 27.44 32.47 22.61
N PHE A 518 26.23 32.86 22.93
CA PHE A 518 25.09 32.75 22.03
C PHE A 518 24.44 34.11 21.83
N ARG A 519 23.94 34.33 20.62
CA ARG A 519 23.13 35.47 20.22
C ARG A 519 21.74 34.98 19.87
N LEU A 520 20.73 35.49 20.56
CA LEU A 520 19.32 35.27 20.26
C LEU A 520 18.72 36.56 19.70
N ALA A 521 18.50 36.59 18.38
CA ALA A 521 17.91 37.71 17.67
C ALA A 521 16.44 37.38 17.32
N ALA A 522 15.52 38.29 17.62
CA ALA A 522 14.20 38.22 16.99
C ALA A 522 14.28 38.86 15.60
N ILE A 523 13.66 38.26 14.59
CA ILE A 523 13.67 38.70 13.19
C ILE A 523 12.27 38.66 12.62
N ASP A 524 12.00 39.53 11.66
CA ASP A 524 10.74 39.56 10.92
C ASP A 524 10.75 38.44 9.87
N THR A 525 9.76 37.55 9.87
CA THR A 525 9.77 36.39 8.95
C THR A 525 9.59 36.77 7.49
N ALA A 526 9.05 37.96 7.19
CA ALA A 526 8.86 38.43 5.82
C ALA A 526 10.10 39.12 5.27
N THR A 527 10.81 39.88 6.10
CA THR A 527 11.94 40.73 5.66
C THR A 527 13.31 40.26 6.15
N ASN A 528 13.35 39.28 7.06
CA ASN A 528 14.53 38.83 7.78
C ASN A 528 15.25 39.95 8.58
N ALA A 529 14.60 41.10 8.75
CA ALA A 529 15.12 42.25 9.47
C ALA A 529 15.04 42.00 10.99
N PRO A 530 16.03 42.42 11.79
CA PRO A 530 15.96 42.35 13.25
C PRO A 530 14.73 43.06 13.81
N LEU A 531 14.04 42.41 14.74
CA LEU A 531 12.89 42.93 15.48
C LEU A 531 13.28 43.14 16.95
N GLY A 532 14.16 44.13 17.18
CA GLY A 532 14.65 44.49 18.50
C GLY A 532 16.17 44.34 18.64
N MET A 533 16.64 44.43 19.87
CA MET A 533 18.04 44.19 20.19
C MET A 533 18.31 42.69 20.35
N ASP A 534 19.45 42.25 19.86
CA ASP A 534 19.93 40.89 20.05
C ASP A 534 20.24 40.66 21.53
N ASN A 535 19.77 39.54 22.08
CA ASN A 535 20.16 39.11 23.41
C ASN A 535 21.39 38.21 23.29
N VAL A 536 22.55 38.75 23.66
CA VAL A 536 23.77 37.96 23.84
C VAL A 536 23.77 37.37 25.24
N PHE A 537 23.95 36.06 25.34
CA PHE A 537 24.05 35.36 26.61
C PHE A 537 25.22 34.37 26.59
N HIS A 538 25.78 34.13 27.77
CA HIS A 538 26.86 33.19 27.97
C HIS A 538 26.36 32.03 28.84
N ALA A 539 26.76 30.81 28.48
CA ALA A 539 26.41 29.63 29.25
C ALA A 539 27.65 28.76 29.45
N GLY A 540 27.94 28.43 30.71
CA GLY A 540 28.87 27.37 31.04
C GLY A 540 28.26 26.02 30.68
N LEU A 541 28.88 25.33 29.73
CA LEU A 541 28.43 24.03 29.23
C LEU A 541 29.31 22.93 29.81
N THR A 542 28.70 21.81 30.18
CA THR A 542 29.40 20.54 30.37
C THR A 542 29.40 19.75 29.05
N ALA A 543 30.32 18.80 28.89
CA ALA A 543 30.18 17.83 27.81
C ALA A 543 28.86 17.05 27.98
N GLY A 544 28.08 16.92 26.91
CA GLY A 544 26.75 16.32 26.95
C GLY A 544 25.61 17.35 26.81
N ILE A 545 24.43 17.00 27.33
CA ILE A 545 23.21 17.80 27.18
C ILE A 545 23.13 18.89 28.25
N ASN A 546 22.98 20.13 27.80
CA ASN A 546 22.86 21.32 28.62
C ASN A 546 21.53 22.01 28.37
N LYS A 547 20.89 22.53 29.42
CA LYS A 547 19.70 23.38 29.31
C LYS A 547 20.06 24.80 29.71
N VAL A 548 19.95 25.73 28.78
CA VAL A 548 20.25 27.16 28.96
C VAL A 548 18.96 27.96 28.96
N HIS A 549 18.64 28.63 30.05
CA HIS A 549 17.47 29.49 30.15
C HIS A 549 17.80 30.92 29.76
N VAL A 550 17.12 31.45 28.75
CA VAL A 550 17.32 32.81 28.24
C VAL A 550 16.03 33.60 28.44
N ALA A 551 15.99 34.47 29.45
CA ALA A 551 14.87 35.39 29.59
C ALA A 551 14.86 36.37 28.40
N TYR A 552 13.72 36.53 27.71
CA TYR A 552 13.60 37.41 26.56
C TYR A 552 12.42 38.37 26.76
N ASN A 553 12.70 39.68 26.75
CA ASN A 553 11.64 40.68 26.91
C ASN A 553 11.01 41.04 25.55
N PHE A 554 9.85 40.45 25.28
CA PHE A 554 9.11 40.62 24.02
C PHE A 554 8.56 42.04 23.80
N GLU A 555 8.35 42.83 24.86
CA GLU A 555 7.85 44.22 24.76
C GLU A 555 8.89 45.16 24.14
N SER A 556 10.16 45.01 24.50
CA SER A 556 11.22 45.95 24.11
C SER A 556 11.62 45.88 22.63
N GLY A 557 11.24 44.80 21.93
CA GLY A 557 11.60 44.56 20.52
C GLY A 557 10.54 44.96 19.49
N GLY A 558 9.37 45.46 19.92
CA GLY A 558 8.28 45.79 18.99
C GLY A 558 7.70 44.57 18.27
N LEU A 559 7.74 43.39 18.92
CA LEU A 559 7.28 42.11 18.38
C LEU A 559 5.75 41.97 18.35
N LYS A 560 5.04 42.81 19.10
CA LYS A 560 3.57 42.79 19.18
C LYS A 560 2.95 43.05 17.80
N GLY A 561 2.14 42.11 17.33
CA GLY A 561 1.44 42.21 16.05
C GLY A 561 2.28 41.88 14.82
N LYS A 562 3.52 41.41 14.98
CA LYS A 562 4.39 40.98 13.87
C LYS A 562 4.52 39.46 13.82
N ASN A 563 4.76 38.92 12.63
CA ASN A 563 5.24 37.55 12.46
C ASN A 563 6.75 37.56 12.71
N ALA A 564 7.14 37.16 13.92
CA ALA A 564 8.54 37.16 14.33
C ALA A 564 9.10 35.74 14.35
N ALA A 565 10.39 35.58 14.09
CA ALA A 565 11.13 34.38 14.39
C ALA A 565 12.35 34.63 15.29
N PHE A 566 12.75 33.62 16.07
CA PHE A 566 14.04 33.67 16.77
C PHE A 566 15.13 33.02 15.94
N ARG A 567 16.23 33.75 15.78
CA ARG A 567 17.51 33.28 15.27
C ARG A 567 18.44 33.09 16.46
N LEU A 568 18.89 31.86 16.68
CA LEU A 568 19.95 31.55 17.62
C LEU A 568 21.26 31.34 16.85
N THR A 569 22.32 31.99 17.29
CA THR A 569 23.63 31.93 16.66
C THR A 569 24.71 31.77 17.72
N ARG A 570 25.68 30.88 17.50
CA ARG A 570 26.89 30.84 18.36
C ARG A 570 27.86 31.93 17.91
N GLN A 571 28.38 32.70 18.87
CA GLN A 571 29.40 33.72 18.63
C GLN A 571 30.78 33.14 18.97
N GLY A 572 31.29 32.26 18.09
CA GLY A 572 32.59 31.60 18.30
C GLY A 572 33.77 32.57 18.27
N ASP A 573 33.58 33.80 17.81
CA ASP A 573 34.55 34.89 17.84
C ASP A 573 34.51 35.70 19.16
N SER A 574 33.55 35.42 20.04
CA SER A 574 33.47 36.10 21.33
C SER A 574 34.68 35.69 22.19
N PRO A 575 35.41 36.66 22.80
CA PRO A 575 36.52 36.33 23.70
C PRO A 575 36.07 35.57 24.97
N THR A 576 34.77 35.45 25.19
CA THR A 576 34.14 34.69 26.27
C THR A 576 33.69 33.29 25.85
N ASP A 577 33.78 32.93 24.56
CA ASP A 577 33.50 31.58 24.09
C ASP A 577 34.79 30.74 24.25
N THR A 578 34.86 29.98 25.33
CA THR A 578 36.00 29.11 25.68
C THR A 578 35.74 27.65 25.32
N ASN A 579 34.56 27.33 24.79
CA ASN A 579 34.20 25.98 24.36
C ASN A 579 34.91 25.65 23.04
N ALA A 580 35.87 24.73 23.02
CA ALA A 580 36.59 24.38 21.79
C ALA A 580 35.88 23.29 20.94
N GLY A 581 34.81 22.69 21.48
CA GLY A 581 34.06 21.62 20.85
C GLY A 581 32.94 22.09 19.92
N SER A 582 32.30 21.13 19.25
CA SER A 582 31.07 21.39 18.51
C SER A 582 29.89 21.51 19.47
N ILE A 583 28.94 22.38 19.14
CA ILE A 583 27.69 22.55 19.88
C ILE A 583 26.54 22.33 18.91
N ALA A 584 25.64 21.43 19.28
CA ALA A 584 24.44 21.15 18.54
C ALA A 584 23.19 21.58 19.30
N LEU A 585 22.29 22.33 18.67
CA LEU A 585 20.98 22.64 19.26
C LEU A 585 20.13 21.37 19.27
N ILE A 586 19.55 20.97 20.40
CA ILE A 586 18.65 19.81 20.52
C ILE A 586 17.18 20.27 20.49
N GLU A 587 16.83 21.25 21.33
CA GLU A 587 15.45 21.70 21.53
C GLU A 587 15.42 23.17 21.94
N CYS A 588 14.36 23.89 21.59
CA CYS A 588 14.16 25.29 21.94
C CYS A 588 12.72 25.49 22.45
N ILE A 589 12.54 25.79 23.73
CA ILE A 589 11.23 25.90 24.36
C ILE A 589 10.93 27.36 24.63
N VAL A 590 9.80 27.87 24.13
CA VAL A 590 9.39 29.25 24.34
C VAL A 590 8.28 29.30 25.37
N HIS A 591 8.59 29.89 26.52
CA HIS A 591 7.67 30.13 27.62
C HIS A 591 7.00 31.49 27.45
N TYR A 592 5.69 31.55 27.67
CA TYR A 592 4.95 32.82 27.70
C TYR A 592 4.50 33.08 29.13
N TYR A 593 4.76 34.28 29.62
CA TYR A 593 4.26 34.74 30.91
C TYR A 593 3.11 35.72 30.62
N GLY A 594 1.90 35.31 30.98
CA GLY A 594 0.67 36.10 30.85
C GLY A 594 0.62 37.29 31.79
#